data_AF-A0A7C8ELA7-F1
#
_entry.id   AF-A0A7C8ELA7-F1
#
_cell.length_a   1.000
_cell.length_b   1.000
_cell.length_c   1.000
_cell.angle_alpha   90.00
_cell.angle_beta   90.00
_cell.angle_gamma   90.00
#
_symmetry.space_group_name_H-M   'P 1'
#
loop_
_entity.id
_entity.type
_entity.pdbx_description
1 polymer ?
#
loop_
_entity_poly.entity_id
_entity_poly.type
_entity_poly.pdbx_seq_one_letter_code
_entity_poly.pdbx_strand_id
1 'polypeptide(L)' 'AMRLITNNPVKRAGLEGYGLHITGRVPIEIPPNEMNERYLRTKKDKLGHLLE' A
#
# COMPACT_ATOMS: atom_id res chain seq x y z
N ALA A 1 -16.79 -9.69 0.24
CA ALA A 1 -16.45 -8.32 -0.20
C ALA A 1 -15.74 -7.62 0.95
N MET A 2 -14.50 -7.12 0.75
CA MET A 2 -13.75 -6.41 1.79
C MET A 2 -12.99 -5.20 1.24
N ARG A 3 -12.67 -4.24 2.11
CA ARG A 3 -11.77 -3.12 1.80
C ARG A 3 -10.36 -3.45 2.28
N LEU A 4 -9.37 -3.25 1.41
CA LEU A 4 -7.97 -3.54 1.72
C LEU A 4 -7.28 -2.29 2.29
N ILE A 5 -6.77 -2.39 3.52
CA ILE A 5 -5.93 -1.35 4.12
C ILE A 5 -4.50 -1.53 3.59
N THR A 6 -4.09 -0.68 2.65
CA THR A 6 -2.76 -0.75 2.02
C THR A 6 -2.41 0.53 1.26
N ASN A 7 -1.11 0.85 1.21
CA ASN A 7 -0.54 1.83 0.29
C ASN A 7 0.19 1.16 -0.88
N ASN A 8 0.31 -0.18 -0.86
CA ASN A 8 0.87 -0.93 -1.97
C ASN A 8 -0.27 -1.34 -2.94
N PRO A 9 -0.37 -0.76 -4.14
CA PRO A 9 -1.42 -1.10 -5.10
C PRO A 9 -1.29 -2.52 -5.64
N VAL A 10 -0.07 -3.07 -5.71
CA VAL A 10 0.19 -4.42 -6.25
C VAL A 10 -0.36 -5.52 -5.34
N LYS A 11 -0.52 -5.26 -4.04
CA LYS A 11 -1.15 -6.23 -3.11
C LYS A 11 -2.58 -6.60 -3.51
N ARG A 12 -3.32 -5.69 -4.17
CA ARG A 12 -4.69 -5.97 -4.61
C ARG A 12 -4.71 -7.14 -5.60
N ALA A 13 -3.93 -7.03 -6.67
CA ALA A 13 -3.88 -8.06 -7.72
C ALA A 13 -3.47 -9.43 -7.18
N GLY A 14 -2.47 -9.46 -6.27
CA GLY A 14 -2.05 -10.70 -5.63
C GLY A 14 -3.16 -11.36 -4.81
N LEU A 15 -3.91 -10.58 -4.02
CA LEU A 15 -4.99 -11.10 -3.17
C LEU A 15 -6.25 -11.49 -3.95
N GLU A 16 -6.59 -10.76 -5.01
CA GLU A 16 -7.68 -11.14 -5.92
C GLU A 16 -7.38 -12.50 -6.60
N GLY A 17 -6.12 -12.80 -6.89
CA GLY A 17 -5.68 -14.11 -7.39
C GLY A 17 -5.94 -15.29 -6.42
N TYR A 18 -6.08 -15.03 -5.12
CA TYR A 18 -6.47 -16.03 -4.12
C TYR A 18 -7.99 -16.15 -3.93
N GLY A 19 -8.80 -15.53 -4.81
CA GLY A 19 -10.25 -15.55 -4.71
C GLY A 19 -10.83 -14.57 -3.67
N LEU A 20 -10.01 -13.67 -3.13
CA LEU A 20 -10.49 -12.64 -2.21
C LEU A 20 -11.14 -11.50 -2.99
N HIS A 21 -12.43 -11.26 -2.72
CA HIS A 21 -13.16 -10.17 -3.37
C HIS A 21 -12.92 -8.82 -2.67
N ILE A 22 -12.04 -8.01 -3.27
CA ILE A 22 -11.68 -6.66 -2.81
C ILE A 22 -12.58 -5.62 -3.49
N THR A 23 -13.32 -4.84 -2.70
CA THR A 23 -14.25 -3.82 -3.19
C THR A 23 -13.70 -2.39 -3.10
N GLY A 24 -12.54 -2.20 -2.49
CA GLY A 24 -11.90 -0.90 -2.42
C GLY A 24 -10.62 -0.89 -1.58
N ARG A 25 -9.97 0.27 -1.55
CA ARG A 25 -8.75 0.55 -0.77
C ARG A 25 -9.06 1.50 0.38
N VAL A 26 -8.37 1.32 1.50
CA VAL A 26 -8.25 2.30 2.59
C VAL A 26 -6.76 2.66 2.69
N PRO A 27 -6.37 3.92 2.46
CA PRO A 27 -5.00 4.37 2.69
C PRO A 27 -4.59 4.19 4.16
N ILE A 28 -3.30 3.92 4.41
CA ILE A 28 -2.73 3.80 5.75
C ILE A 28 -1.43 4.58 5.85
N GLU A 29 -1.53 5.88 6.06
CA GLU A 29 -0.39 6.79 6.01
C GLU A 29 -0.04 7.29 7.41
N ILE A 30 1.26 7.38 7.66
CA ILE A 30 1.83 7.95 8.88
C ILE A 30 2.90 8.96 8.47
N PRO A 31 3.02 10.10 9.18
CA PRO A 31 4.12 11.02 8.94
C PRO A 31 5.46 10.30 9.04
N PRO A 32 6.36 10.46 8.05
CA PRO A 32 7.71 9.94 8.16
C PRO A 32 8.43 10.52 9.37
N ASN A 33 9.30 9.71 9.98
CA ASN A 33 10.28 10.14 10.95
C ASN A 33 11.69 9.90 10.39
N GLU A 34 12.71 10.40 11.06
CA GLU A 34 14.12 10.31 10.63
C GLU A 34 14.56 8.87 10.36
N MET A 35 14.00 7.89 11.08
CA MET A 35 14.35 6.49 10.95
C MET A 35 13.73 5.83 9.71
N ASN A 36 12.52 6.23 9.32
CA ASN A 36 11.75 5.55 8.27
C ASN A 36 11.62 6.36 6.96
N GLU A 37 12.06 7.62 6.92
CA GLU A 37 11.94 8.49 5.75
C GLU A 37 12.53 7.84 4.49
N ARG A 38 13.79 7.37 4.56
CA ARG A 38 14.45 6.72 3.42
C ARG A 38 13.70 5.47 2.96
N TYR A 39 13.13 4.72 3.90
CA TYR A 39 12.37 3.51 3.61
C TYR A 39 11.07 3.84 2.87
N LEU A 40 10.30 4.81 3.39
CA LEU A 40 9.04 5.25 2.80
C LEU A 40 9.26 5.90 1.42
N ARG A 41 10.32 6.72 1.27
CA ARG A 41 10.72 7.27 -0.04
C ARG A 41 11.06 6.17 -1.04
N THR A 42 11.80 5.15 -0.62
CA THR A 42 12.10 3.99 -1.48
C THR A 42 10.82 3.25 -1.89
N LYS A 43 9.88 3.07 -0.96
CA LYS A 43 8.59 2.44 -1.23
C LYS A 43 7.77 3.22 -2.25
N LYS A 44 7.76 4.55 -2.16
CA LYS A 44 7.12 5.45 -3.13
C LYS A 44 7.81 5.41 -4.49
N ASP A 45 9.07 5.84 -4.53
CA ASP A 45 9.78 6.14 -5.78
C ASP A 45 10.14 4.88 -6.58
N LYS A 46 10.51 3.79 -5.89
CA LYS A 46 10.99 2.56 -6.57
C LYS A 46 9.93 1.47 -6.67
N LEU A 47 9.00 1.40 -5.71
CA LEU A 47 8.03 0.31 -5.60
C LEU A 47 6.58 0.78 -5.84
N GLY A 48 6.38 2.02 -6.29
CA GLY A 48 5.08 2.56 -6.68
C GLY A 48 4.06 2.59 -5.55
N HIS A 49 4.50 2.71 -4.29
CA HIS A 49 3.55 2.85 -3.17
C HIS A 49 2.89 4.22 -3.21
N LEU A 50 1.58 4.25 -2.93
CA LEU A 50 0.76 5.44 -2.82
C LEU A 50 0.96 6.06 -1.43
N LEU A 51 2.02 6.85 -1.28
CA LEU A 51 2.37 7.58 -0.05
C LEU A 51 2.50 9.08 -0.42
N GLU A 52 1.82 9.97 0.30
CA GLU A 52 1.95 11.42 0.09
C GLU A 52 3.09 12.02 0.91
#